data_AF-T0YU81-F1
#
_entry.id   AF-T0YU81-F1
#
_cell.length_a   1.000
_cell.length_b   1.000
_cell.length_c   1.000
_cell.angle_alpha   90.00
_cell.angle_beta   90.00
_cell.angle_gamma   90.00
#
_symmetry.space_group_name_H-M   'P 1'
#
loop_
_entity.id
_entity.type
_entity.pdbx_description
1 polymer ?
#
loop_
_entity_poly.entity_id
_entity_poly.type
_entity_poly.pdbx_seq_one_letter_code
_entity_poly.pdbx_strand_id
1 'polypeptide(L)'
;MTFREVTVVQIREALRRWLRGEGERPIARGIGVDRKTARRYIAAAVELGLDRSGGERQLTDELIGRLVEAVRPQRTDGHGEAWRSLFAEEQQIKK
;
A
#
# COMPACT_ATOMS: atom_id res chain seq x y z
N MET A 1 11.86 4.23 10.78
CA MET A 1 10.51 4.79 10.61
C MET A 1 9.56 3.91 11.39
N THR A 2 8.76 4.49 12.26
CA THR A 2 7.64 3.81 12.92
C THR A 2 6.65 3.32 11.86
N PHE A 3 6.04 2.15 12.08
CA PHE A 3 4.98 1.66 11.21
C PHE A 3 3.84 2.68 11.16
N ARG A 4 3.41 3.05 9.96
CA ARG A 4 2.23 3.88 9.72
C ARG A 4 1.35 3.17 8.72
N GLU A 5 0.09 3.01 9.09
CA GLU A 5 -0.93 2.45 8.22
C GLU A 5 -1.22 3.42 7.06
N VAL A 6 -1.50 2.84 5.88
CA VAL A 6 -1.91 3.59 4.69
C VAL A 6 -3.36 3.21 4.41
N THR A 7 -4.25 4.19 4.49
CA THR A 7 -5.68 3.96 4.27
C THR A 7 -5.99 3.88 2.77
N VAL A 8 -7.10 3.22 2.42
CA VAL A 8 -7.59 3.17 1.04
C VAL A 8 -7.86 4.58 0.48
N VAL A 9 -8.31 5.50 1.34
CA VAL A 9 -8.51 6.92 0.95
C VAL A 9 -7.18 7.57 0.56
N GLN A 10 -6.11 7.35 1.32
CA GLN A 10 -4.78 7.86 0.97
C GLN A 10 -4.27 7.25 -0.34
N ILE A 11 -4.49 5.96 -0.57
CA ILE A 11 -4.13 5.30 -1.84
C ILE A 11 -4.88 5.96 -3.00
N ARG A 12 -6.21 6.08 -2.91
CA ARG A 12 -7.04 6.66 -3.97
C ARG A 12 -6.65 8.11 -4.27
N GLU A 13 -6.39 8.89 -3.23
CA GLU A 13 -5.94 10.28 -3.38
C GLU A 13 -4.54 10.37 -4.02
N ALA A 14 -3.63 9.46 -3.68
CA ALA A 14 -2.31 9.39 -4.31
C ALA A 14 -2.43 9.16 -5.83
N LEU A 15 -3.25 8.19 -6.23
CA LEU A 15 -3.46 7.86 -7.65
C LEU A 15 -4.20 8.98 -8.39
N ARG A 16 -5.21 9.59 -7.77
CA ARG A 16 -5.91 10.76 -8.33
C ARG A 16 -4.95 11.89 -8.64
N ARG A 17 -4.07 12.26 -7.71
CA ARG A 17 -3.09 13.33 -7.92
C ARG A 17 -2.04 12.96 -8.97
N TRP A 18 -1.63 11.70 -9.00
CA TRP A 18 -0.74 11.21 -10.05
C TRP A 18 -1.38 11.31 -11.45
N LEU A 19 -2.66 10.95 -11.59
CA LEU A 19 -3.43 11.13 -12.82
C LEU A 19 -3.53 12.61 -13.25
N ARG A 20 -3.57 13.54 -12.28
CA ARG A 20 -3.56 14.99 -12.51
C ARG A 20 -2.19 15.56 -12.89
N GLY A 21 -1.16 14.74 -13.00
CA GLY A 21 0.15 15.20 -13.41
C GLY A 21 1.12 15.46 -12.25
N GLU A 22 0.71 15.30 -10.98
CA GLU A 22 1.60 15.56 -9.86
C GLU A 22 2.74 14.53 -9.74
N GLY A 23 3.86 14.97 -9.15
CA GLY A 23 5.01 14.11 -8.85
C GLY A 23 4.91 13.42 -7.48
N GLU A 24 5.66 12.35 -7.27
CA GLU A 24 5.61 11.53 -6.04
C GLU A 24 5.86 12.33 -4.75
N ARG A 25 6.76 13.32 -4.77
CA ARG A 25 7.11 14.15 -3.62
C ARG A 25 5.93 15.01 -3.12
N PRO A 26 5.32 15.87 -3.96
CA PRO A 26 4.16 16.65 -3.54
C PRO A 26 2.97 15.75 -3.14
N ILE A 27 2.75 14.63 -3.85
CA ILE A 27 1.72 13.66 -3.49
C ILE A 27 1.93 13.11 -2.07
N ALA A 28 3.14 12.59 -1.79
CA ALA A 28 3.46 12.00 -0.50
C ALA A 28 3.29 12.99 0.66
N ARG A 29 3.77 14.23 0.47
CA ARG A 29 3.58 15.33 1.43
C ARG A 29 2.09 15.64 1.63
N GLY A 30 1.32 15.69 0.54
CA GLY A 30 -0.10 16.04 0.56
C GLY A 30 -1.01 15.03 1.25
N ILE A 31 -0.64 13.75 1.26
CA ILE A 31 -1.42 12.67 1.90
C ILE A 31 -0.80 12.16 3.21
N GLY A 32 0.33 12.73 3.64
CA GLY A 32 0.97 12.42 4.92
C GLY A 32 1.70 11.06 4.98
N VAL A 33 2.22 10.57 3.85
CA VAL A 33 2.99 9.31 3.77
C VAL A 33 4.44 9.56 3.35
N ASP A 34 5.31 8.56 3.57
CA ASP A 34 6.67 8.63 3.04
C ASP A 34 6.68 8.56 1.51
N ARG A 35 7.64 9.24 0.87
CA ARG A 35 7.77 9.24 -0.60
C ARG A 35 7.90 7.83 -1.18
N LYS A 36 8.63 6.93 -0.52
CA LYS A 36 8.81 5.55 -1.01
C LYS A 36 7.49 4.76 -0.96
N THR A 37 6.62 5.10 -0.01
CA THR A 37 5.28 4.52 0.10
C THR A 37 4.43 4.98 -1.07
N ALA A 38 4.34 6.29 -1.33
CA ALA A 38 3.60 6.82 -2.48
C ALA A 38 4.09 6.21 -3.80
N ARG A 39 5.41 6.18 -4.02
CA ARG A 39 6.02 5.53 -5.19
C ARG A 39 5.60 4.08 -5.35
N ARG A 40 5.67 3.28 -4.28
CA ARG A 40 5.33 1.85 -4.32
C ARG A 40 3.89 1.62 -4.78
N TYR A 41 2.94 2.39 -4.24
CA TYR A 41 1.53 2.27 -4.65
C TYR A 41 1.30 2.75 -6.08
N ILE A 42 1.95 3.84 -6.50
CA ILE A 42 1.85 4.35 -7.87
C ILE A 42 2.41 3.33 -8.87
N ALA A 43 3.60 2.79 -8.62
CA ALA A 43 4.24 1.80 -9.49
C ALA A 43 3.37 0.54 -9.63
N ALA A 44 2.90 -0.01 -8.51
CA ALA A 44 2.01 -1.18 -8.53
C ALA A 44 0.68 -0.89 -9.26
N ALA A 45 0.13 0.32 -9.14
CA ALA A 45 -1.07 0.68 -9.89
C ALA A 45 -0.81 0.75 -11.40
N VAL A 46 0.34 1.28 -11.82
CA VAL A 46 0.77 1.30 -13.23
C VAL A 46 0.96 -0.12 -13.76
N GLU A 47 1.58 -1.01 -12.99
CA GLU A 47 1.71 -2.44 -13.34
C GLU A 47 0.35 -3.15 -13.49
N LEU A 48 -0.67 -2.72 -12.75
CA LEU A 48 -2.05 -3.20 -12.87
C LEU A 48 -2.84 -2.54 -14.01
N GLY A 49 -2.19 -1.70 -14.82
CA GLY A 49 -2.78 -1.08 -16.00
C GLY A 49 -3.39 0.30 -15.77
N LEU A 50 -3.09 0.98 -14.65
CA LEU A 50 -3.46 2.38 -14.49
C LEU A 50 -2.68 3.25 -15.49
N ASP A 51 -3.40 3.83 -16.44
CA ASP A 51 -2.84 4.75 -17.44
C ASP A 51 -2.99 6.20 -16.99
N ARG A 52 -1.94 7.02 -17.19
CA ARG A 52 -1.96 8.44 -16.83
C ARG A 52 -2.95 9.24 -17.68
N SER A 53 -3.19 8.84 -18.94
CA SER A 53 -4.15 9.50 -19.82
C SER A 53 -5.60 9.04 -19.66
N GLY A 54 -5.85 7.88 -19.05
CA GLY A 54 -7.21 7.31 -18.94
C GLY A 54 -8.14 8.00 -17.92
N GLY A 55 -7.63 8.97 -17.14
CA GLY A 55 -8.41 9.77 -16.20
C GLY A 55 -8.90 9.01 -14.96
N GLU A 56 -9.64 9.71 -14.09
CA GLU A 56 -10.01 9.21 -12.74
C GLU A 56 -11.01 8.05 -12.74
N ARG A 57 -11.74 7.80 -13.84
CA ARG A 57 -12.71 6.69 -13.94
C ARG A 57 -12.06 5.30 -13.79
N GLN A 58 -10.76 5.20 -14.00
CA GLN A 58 -9.98 3.98 -13.80
C GLN A 58 -9.87 3.58 -12.33
N LEU A 59 -10.03 4.52 -11.39
CA LEU A 59 -9.92 4.30 -9.94
C LEU A 59 -11.16 3.59 -9.37
N THR A 60 -11.52 2.46 -9.98
CA THR A 60 -12.59 1.57 -9.57
C THR A 60 -12.20 0.81 -8.30
N ASP A 61 -13.20 0.35 -7.54
CA ASP A 61 -12.95 -0.46 -6.35
C ASP A 61 -12.20 -1.76 -6.68
N GLU A 62 -12.45 -2.32 -7.87
CA GLU A 62 -11.74 -3.49 -8.38
C GLU A 62 -10.24 -3.24 -8.60
N LEU A 63 -9.87 -2.11 -9.22
CA LEU A 63 -8.46 -1.74 -9.37
C LEU A 63 -7.81 -1.54 -7.99
N ILE A 64 -8.50 -0.84 -7.08
CA ILE A 64 -8.01 -0.57 -5.73
C ILE A 64 -7.85 -1.87 -4.94
N GLY A 65 -8.77 -2.81 -5.05
CA GLY A 65 -8.69 -4.13 -4.43
C GLY A 65 -7.47 -4.91 -4.91
N ARG A 66 -7.29 -5.03 -6.23
CA ARG A 66 -6.12 -5.69 -6.82
C ARG A 66 -4.81 -5.03 -6.41
N LEU A 67 -4.78 -3.70 -6.33
CA LEU A 67 -3.63 -2.94 -5.86
C LEU A 67 -3.27 -3.26 -4.41
N VAL A 68 -4.28 -3.25 -3.52
CA VAL A 68 -4.08 -3.57 -2.10
C VAL A 68 -3.54 -4.98 -1.93
N GLU A 69 -4.04 -5.96 -2.70
CA GLU A 69 -3.49 -7.32 -2.68
C GLU A 69 -2.06 -7.38 -3.23
N ALA A 70 -1.77 -6.70 -4.35
CA ALA A 70 -0.43 -6.70 -4.96
C ALA A 70 0.64 -6.09 -4.04
N VAL A 71 0.29 -5.06 -3.26
CA VAL A 71 1.21 -4.39 -2.33
C VAL A 71 1.14 -4.96 -0.92
N ARG A 72 0.27 -5.93 -0.66
CA ARG A 72 0.17 -6.60 0.63
C ARG A 72 1.51 -7.27 0.92
N PRO A 73 2.14 -7.03 2.09
CA PRO A 73 3.33 -7.78 2.46
C PRO A 73 2.98 -9.26 2.45
N GLN A 74 3.68 -10.07 1.64
CA GLN A 74 3.49 -11.51 1.61
C GLN A 74 3.84 -12.10 2.98
N ARG A 75 2.81 -12.24 3.81
CA ARG A 75 2.79 -13.04 5.03
C ARG A 75 1.63 -14.00 4.84
N THR A 76 1.93 -15.19 4.34
CA THR A 76 0.96 -16.25 4.04
C THR A 76 0.04 -16.59 5.22
N ASP A 77 0.52 -16.36 6.44
CA ASP A 77 -0.15 -16.61 7.71
C ASP A 77 -0.37 -15.33 8.54
N GLY A 78 -0.04 -14.14 8.02
CA GLY A 78 -0.06 -12.89 8.79
C GLY A 78 1.05 -12.75 9.83
N HIS A 79 1.93 -13.75 9.96
CA HIS A 79 2.96 -13.80 10.98
C HIS A 79 4.36 -13.55 10.38
N GLY A 80 5.15 -12.72 11.06
CA GLY A 80 6.55 -12.52 10.72
C GLY A 80 7.43 -13.62 11.30
N GLU A 81 8.67 -13.72 10.83
CA GLU A 81 9.69 -14.60 11.42
C GLU A 81 9.78 -14.44 12.93
N ALA A 82 9.85 -13.20 13.42
CA ALA A 82 9.87 -12.91 14.86
C ALA A 82 8.65 -13.46 15.61
N TRP A 83 7.45 -13.41 15.01
CA TRP A 83 6.26 -14.02 15.61
C TRP A 83 6.39 -15.54 15.64
N ARG A 84 6.90 -16.17 14.57
CA ARG A 84 7.12 -17.61 14.52
C ARG A 84 8.16 -18.08 15.55
N SER A 85 9.22 -17.31 15.74
CA SER A 85 10.22 -17.55 16.80
C SER A 85 9.59 -17.51 18.19
N LEU A 86 8.68 -16.55 18.45
CA LEU A 86 8.00 -16.43 19.74
C LEU A 86 6.91 -17.48 19.94
N PHE A 87 6.20 -17.86 18.88
CA PHE A 87 5.13 -18.87 18.93
C PHE A 87 5.67 -20.26 19.31
N ALA A 88 6.91 -20.59 18.94
CA ALA A 88 7.57 -21.82 19.38
C ALA A 88 7.65 -21.94 20.92
N GLU A 89 7.66 -20.81 21.63
CA GLU A 89 7.76 -20.75 23.09
C GLU A 89 6.38 -20.62 23.78
N GLU A 90 5.27 -20.70 23.04
CA GLU A 90 3.91 -20.47 23.58
C GLU A 90 3.58 -21.37 24.78
N GLN A 91 4.08 -22.61 24.77
CA GLN A 91 3.87 -23.59 25.84
C GLN A 91 4.52 -23.20 27.18
N GLN A 92 5.51 -22.31 27.18
CA GLN A 92 6.11 -21.80 28.42
C GLN A 92 5.29 -20.67 29.06
N ILE A 93 4.38 -20.06 28.29
CA ILE A 93 3.59 -18.90 28.70
C ILE A 93 2.16 -19.32 29.06
N LYS A 94 1.61 -20.36 28.42
CA LYS A 94 0.29 -20.91 28.76
C LYS A 94 0.37 -21.71 30.07
N LYS A 95 -0.41 -21.26 31.06
CA LYS A 95 -0.67 -21.95 32.34
C LYS A 95 -1.59 -23.15 32.16
#